data_AF-A0AAN5HYD1-F1
#
_entry.id   AF-A0AAN5HYD1-F1
#
_cell.length_a   1.000
_cell.length_b   1.000
_cell.length_c   1.000
_cell.angle_alpha   90.00
_cell.angle_beta   90.00
_cell.angle_gamma   90.00
#
_symmetry.space_group_name_H-M   'P 1'
#
loop_
_entity.id
_entity.type
_entity.pdbx_description
1 polymer ?
#
loop_
_entity_poly.entity_id
_entity_poly.type
_entity_poly.pdbx_seq_one_letter_code
_entity_poly.pdbx_strand_id
1 'polypeptide(L)'
;SKGGLSSIDDVDPSNAYDDADTFAVVGICLEVTNWSLGELMENFGDFFVVWAVEVGYDKMLLAMANNLHDFLDNLNFMHYFINQCSFHSEMRGPNFKCIQIDEETLQLQYISRRRGLNALVLGLVYRAARVLYNIEITIGITTVTEYARDTATDIHTIYKIKLDTAPPHSSTTEHFSKSKKKDHSLIESANFPVKLRDFNQIFPCHICFDRDLIIEHVGSFLLNEYNLGDRKGMRLK
;
A
#
# COMPACT_ATOMS: atom_id res chain seq x y z
N SER A 1 20.68 30.22 6.17
CA SER A 1 19.95 29.02 5.75
C SER A 1 18.47 29.33 5.84
N LYS A 2 17.72 29.17 4.76
CA LYS A 2 16.27 29.02 4.91
C LYS A 2 16.05 27.54 5.29
N GLY A 3 15.26 27.24 6.32
CA GLY A 3 14.90 25.86 6.68
C GLY A 3 15.67 25.19 7.83
N GLY A 4 16.51 25.91 8.59
CA GLY A 4 17.10 25.39 9.83
C GLY A 4 18.22 24.33 9.69
N LEU A 5 18.28 23.60 8.58
CA LEU A 5 19.35 22.66 8.25
C LEU A 5 20.54 23.39 7.62
N SER A 6 21.76 23.10 8.09
CA SER A 6 22.99 23.80 7.65
C SER A 6 23.85 22.96 6.71
N SER A 7 23.81 21.63 6.85
CA SER A 7 24.39 20.64 5.95
C SER A 7 23.46 19.43 5.78
N ILE A 8 23.67 18.64 4.72
CA ILE A 8 23.01 17.33 4.55
C ILE A 8 23.46 16.33 5.63
N ASP A 9 24.66 16.54 6.18
CA ASP A 9 25.21 15.75 7.28
C ASP A 9 24.44 15.94 8.60
N ASP A 10 23.59 16.97 8.68
CA ASP A 10 22.75 17.24 9.85
C ASP A 10 21.45 16.38 9.85
N VAL A 11 21.19 15.64 8.77
CA VAL A 11 20.01 14.77 8.63
C VAL A 11 20.38 13.35 9.04
N ASP A 12 19.90 12.94 10.22
CA ASP A 12 20.02 11.57 10.71
C ASP A 12 18.80 10.75 10.23
N PRO A 13 18.98 9.74 9.37
CA PRO A 13 17.89 8.89 8.88
C PRO A 13 17.14 8.12 9.99
N SER A 14 17.75 8.01 11.17
CA SER A 14 17.19 7.30 12.33
C SER A 14 16.24 8.17 13.15
N ASN A 15 16.24 9.49 12.93
CA ASN A 15 15.42 10.43 13.68
C ASN A 15 14.16 10.82 12.91
N ALA A 16 13.03 10.85 13.62
CA ALA A 16 11.80 11.43 13.10
C ALA A 16 11.84 12.96 13.25
N TYR A 17 11.64 13.68 12.15
CA TYR A 17 11.54 15.14 12.11
C TYR A 17 10.07 15.58 12.04
N ASP A 18 9.78 16.81 12.45
CA ASP A 18 8.43 17.37 12.36
C ASP A 18 8.05 17.58 10.87
N ASP A 19 6.78 17.38 10.56
CA ASP A 19 6.24 17.72 9.24
C ASP A 19 6.51 19.20 8.90
N ALA A 20 6.52 20.09 9.89
CA ALA A 20 6.84 21.51 9.72
C ALA A 20 8.21 21.74 9.09
N ASP A 21 9.23 20.97 9.49
CA ASP A 21 10.59 21.07 8.93
C ASP A 21 10.61 20.56 7.48
N THR A 22 9.92 19.45 7.22
CA THR A 22 9.76 18.91 5.87
C THR A 22 9.09 19.93 4.95
N PHE A 23 7.99 20.54 5.38
CA PHE A 23 7.28 21.55 4.59
C PHE A 23 8.06 22.85 4.45
N ALA A 24 8.95 23.19 5.39
CA ALA A 24 9.86 24.33 5.24
C ALA A 24 10.87 24.08 4.10
N VAL A 25 11.44 22.87 4.02
CA VAL A 25 12.33 22.47 2.90
C VAL A 25 11.57 22.49 1.58
N VAL A 26 10.35 21.95 1.55
CA VAL A 26 9.48 22.00 0.36
C VAL A 26 9.24 23.46 -0.07
N GLY A 27 8.94 24.36 0.86
CA GLY A 27 8.74 25.79 0.57
C GLY A 27 9.95 26.44 -0.12
N ILE A 28 11.16 26.10 0.31
CA ILE A 28 12.40 26.60 -0.30
C ILE A 28 12.59 26.03 -1.71
N CYS A 29 12.34 24.73 -1.89
CA CYS A 29 12.41 24.09 -3.20
C CYS A 29 11.45 24.77 -4.19
N LEU A 30 10.24 25.16 -3.76
CA LEU A 30 9.30 25.88 -4.61
C LEU A 30 9.84 27.25 -5.03
N GLU A 31 10.44 28.02 -4.11
CA GLU A 31 11.06 29.31 -4.43
C GLU A 31 12.21 29.18 -5.45
N VAL A 32 13.04 28.14 -5.32
CA VAL A 32 14.23 27.94 -6.16
C VAL A 32 13.88 27.38 -7.54
N THR A 33 12.95 26.43 -7.60
CA THR A 33 12.57 25.74 -8.84
C THR A 33 11.53 26.48 -9.66
N ASN A 34 10.77 27.39 -9.02
CA ASN A 34 9.59 28.03 -9.62
C ASN A 34 8.54 27.02 -10.12
N TRP A 35 8.47 25.85 -9.49
CA TRP A 35 7.43 24.84 -9.72
C TRP A 35 6.23 25.06 -8.80
N SER A 36 5.07 24.54 -9.20
CA SER A 36 3.94 24.37 -8.28
C SER A 36 4.23 23.24 -7.27
N LEU A 37 3.52 23.26 -6.13
CA LEU A 37 3.62 22.17 -5.13
C LEU A 37 3.31 20.80 -5.76
N GLY A 38 2.32 20.74 -6.66
CA GLY A 38 1.97 19.50 -7.35
C GLY A 38 3.12 18.96 -8.19
N GLU A 39 3.70 19.80 -9.05
CA GLU A 39 4.84 19.43 -9.91
C GLU A 39 6.04 18.98 -9.08
N LEU A 40 6.39 19.72 -8.02
CA LEU A 40 7.50 19.36 -7.15
C LEU A 40 7.29 18.01 -6.48
N MET A 41 6.11 17.76 -5.92
CA MET A 41 5.78 16.50 -5.24
C MET A 41 5.74 15.33 -6.23
N GLU A 42 5.18 15.52 -7.41
CA GLU A 42 5.14 14.48 -8.45
C GLU A 42 6.55 14.11 -8.91
N ASN A 43 7.39 15.10 -9.23
CA ASN A 43 8.79 14.85 -9.60
C ASN A 43 9.59 14.22 -8.46
N PHE A 44 9.32 14.62 -7.21
CA PHE A 44 9.95 14.00 -6.05
C PHE A 44 9.55 12.53 -5.88
N GLY A 45 8.28 12.19 -6.12
CA GLY A 45 7.79 10.80 -6.07
C GLY A 45 8.43 9.93 -7.15
N ASP A 46 8.60 10.48 -8.35
CA ASP A 46 9.31 9.82 -9.44
C ASP A 46 10.76 9.53 -9.06
N PHE A 47 11.49 10.55 -8.60
CA PHE A 47 12.86 10.42 -8.13
C PHE A 47 12.99 9.41 -6.97
N PHE A 48 12.06 9.42 -6.01
CA PHE A 48 12.15 8.60 -4.81
C PHE A 48 12.18 7.11 -5.12
N VAL A 49 11.40 6.64 -6.10
CA VAL A 49 11.41 5.22 -6.50
C VAL A 49 12.75 4.84 -7.14
N VAL A 50 13.30 5.71 -8.01
CA VAL A 50 14.61 5.49 -8.63
C VAL A 50 15.69 5.39 -7.55
N TRP A 51 15.71 6.37 -6.65
CA TRP A 51 16.65 6.40 -5.53
C TRP A 51 16.52 5.15 -4.64
N ALA A 52 15.30 4.73 -4.28
CA ALA A 52 15.08 3.55 -3.46
C ALA A 52 15.65 2.28 -4.11
N VAL A 53 15.46 2.14 -5.42
CA VAL A 53 16.04 1.03 -6.21
C VAL A 53 17.56 1.10 -6.24
N GLU A 54 18.13 2.28 -6.48
CA GLU A 54 19.59 2.50 -6.52
C GLU A 54 20.28 2.23 -5.16
N VAL A 55 19.61 2.54 -4.05
CA VAL A 55 20.09 2.26 -2.69
C VAL A 55 19.94 0.78 -2.30
N GLY A 56 19.25 -0.02 -3.11
CA GLY A 56 19.17 -1.49 -2.96
C GLY A 56 17.88 -2.02 -2.34
N TYR A 57 16.79 -1.22 -2.34
CA TYR A 57 15.46 -1.71 -1.96
C TYR A 57 14.73 -2.44 -3.10
N ASP A 58 15.33 -2.56 -4.28
CA ASP A 58 14.77 -3.21 -5.48
C ASP A 58 14.23 -4.62 -5.19
N LYS A 59 15.03 -5.47 -4.53
CA LYS A 59 14.64 -6.85 -4.21
C LYS A 59 13.47 -6.91 -3.24
N MET A 60 13.43 -6.00 -2.26
CA MET A 60 12.34 -5.91 -1.30
C MET A 60 11.05 -5.49 -2.02
N LEU A 61 11.12 -4.44 -2.85
CA LEU A 61 9.98 -3.92 -3.60
C LEU A 61 9.41 -4.97 -4.57
N LEU A 62 10.28 -5.68 -5.30
CA LEU A 62 9.87 -6.77 -6.20
C LEU A 62 9.32 -8.00 -5.47
N ALA A 63 9.78 -8.26 -4.24
CA ALA A 63 9.28 -9.39 -3.43
C ALA A 63 7.86 -9.16 -2.89
N MET A 64 7.35 -7.92 -2.89
CA MET A 64 6.01 -7.62 -2.38
C MET A 64 4.90 -8.20 -3.24
N ALA A 65 5.06 -8.21 -4.56
CA ALA A 65 4.03 -8.63 -5.50
C ALA A 65 4.57 -8.82 -6.92
N ASN A 66 3.93 -9.72 -7.68
CA ASN A 66 4.27 -10.01 -9.07
C ASN A 66 3.56 -9.10 -10.09
N ASN A 67 2.68 -8.19 -9.64
CA ASN A 67 1.94 -7.27 -10.50
C ASN A 67 1.65 -5.95 -9.76
N LEU A 68 1.33 -4.90 -10.52
CA LEU A 68 1.10 -3.56 -10.00
C LEU A 68 -0.11 -3.48 -9.04
N HIS A 69 -1.20 -4.19 -9.32
CA HIS A 69 -2.39 -4.17 -8.44
C HIS A 69 -2.04 -4.63 -7.03
N ASP A 70 -1.45 -5.83 -6.92
CA ASP A 70 -1.11 -6.44 -5.64
C ASP A 70 0.01 -5.66 -4.94
N PHE A 71 0.94 -5.06 -5.69
CA PHE A 71 1.96 -4.17 -5.14
C PHE A 71 1.34 -2.98 -4.40
N LEU A 72 0.40 -2.29 -5.05
CA LEU A 72 -0.27 -1.13 -4.48
C LEU A 72 -1.14 -1.52 -3.28
N ASP A 73 -1.77 -2.70 -3.29
CA ASP A 73 -2.55 -3.20 -2.16
C ASP A 73 -1.67 -3.60 -0.96
N ASN A 74 -0.44 -4.06 -1.23
CA ASN A 74 0.54 -4.45 -0.21
C ASN A 74 1.34 -3.26 0.38
N LEU A 75 1.14 -2.02 -0.07
CA LEU A 75 1.86 -0.86 0.47
C LEU A 75 1.64 -0.65 1.97
N ASN A 76 0.46 -0.98 2.49
CA ASN A 76 0.19 -0.92 3.93
C ASN A 76 1.07 -1.89 4.73
N PHE A 77 1.25 -3.10 4.21
CA PHE A 77 2.11 -4.11 4.82
C PHE A 77 3.58 -3.67 4.79
N MET A 78 4.03 -3.09 3.67
CA MET A 78 5.38 -2.54 3.56
C MET A 78 5.62 -1.42 4.58
N HIS A 79 4.70 -0.47 4.71
CA HIS A 79 4.81 0.57 5.74
C HIS A 79 4.85 -0.01 7.15
N TYR A 80 4.01 -1.01 7.44
CA TYR A 80 4.04 -1.71 8.72
C TYR A 80 5.39 -2.39 8.97
N PHE A 81 5.91 -3.12 7.99
CA PHE A 81 7.20 -3.82 8.08
C PHE A 81 8.38 -2.86 8.29
N ILE A 82 8.43 -1.76 7.54
CA ILE A 82 9.46 -0.72 7.69
C ILE A 82 9.40 -0.12 9.10
N ASN A 83 8.21 0.27 9.55
CA ASN A 83 8.03 0.93 10.84
C ASN A 83 8.35 0.00 12.00
N GLN A 84 7.82 -1.22 11.99
CA GLN A 84 7.86 -2.13 13.13
C GLN A 84 9.08 -3.04 13.14
N CYS A 85 9.53 -3.51 11.98
CA CYS A 85 10.57 -4.52 11.90
C CYS A 85 11.95 -3.95 11.53
N SER A 86 12.00 -2.84 10.79
CA SER A 86 13.28 -2.30 10.29
C SER A 86 13.80 -1.14 11.15
N PHE A 87 12.99 -0.10 11.35
CA PHE A 87 13.45 1.16 11.96
C PHE A 87 12.92 1.41 13.37
N HIS A 88 11.95 0.62 13.84
CA HIS A 88 11.27 0.82 15.13
C HIS A 88 10.79 2.28 15.32
N SER A 89 10.35 2.90 14.23
CA SER A 89 9.93 4.30 14.20
C SER A 89 8.43 4.42 14.42
N GLU A 90 7.97 5.44 15.14
CA GLU A 90 6.55 5.78 15.27
C GLU A 90 5.98 6.52 14.04
N MET A 91 6.50 6.25 12.84
CA MET A 91 6.03 6.88 11.62
C MET A 91 4.56 6.53 11.34
N ARG A 92 3.74 7.54 11.09
CA ARG A 92 2.34 7.37 10.66
C ARG A 92 2.28 7.31 9.14
N GLY A 93 2.36 6.10 8.61
CA GLY A 93 2.20 5.83 7.19
C GLY A 93 0.79 6.19 6.68
N PRO A 94 0.65 6.51 5.38
CA PRO A 94 -0.66 6.57 4.74
C PRO A 94 -1.29 5.18 4.65
N ASN A 95 -2.59 5.13 4.36
CA ASN A 95 -3.28 3.89 4.01
C ASN A 95 -3.59 3.88 2.51
N PHE A 96 -3.35 2.73 1.89
CA PHE A 96 -3.65 2.43 0.50
C PHE A 96 -4.69 1.33 0.39
N LYS A 97 -5.52 1.39 -0.65
CA LYS A 97 -6.35 0.27 -1.09
C LYS A 97 -6.43 0.31 -2.60
N CYS A 98 -6.03 -0.79 -3.24
CA CYS A 98 -6.12 -0.90 -4.69
C CYS A 98 -7.36 -1.74 -5.06
N ILE A 99 -8.09 -1.30 -6.08
CA ILE A 99 -9.28 -1.97 -6.57
C ILE A 99 -9.16 -2.11 -8.08
N GLN A 100 -9.20 -3.34 -8.59
CA GLN A 100 -9.33 -3.60 -10.02
C GLN A 100 -10.76 -3.23 -10.47
N ILE A 101 -10.89 -2.30 -11.41
CA ILE A 101 -12.19 -1.89 -11.99
C ILE A 101 -12.54 -2.75 -13.20
N ASP A 102 -11.57 -2.93 -14.11
CA ASP A 102 -11.66 -3.76 -15.32
C ASP A 102 -10.26 -4.28 -15.68
N GLU A 103 -10.03 -4.90 -16.84
CA GLU A 103 -8.73 -5.48 -17.19
C GLU A 103 -7.58 -4.44 -17.30
N GLU A 104 -7.89 -3.19 -17.61
CA GLU A 104 -6.89 -2.14 -17.88
C GLU A 104 -6.92 -1.00 -16.87
N THR A 105 -7.89 -1.00 -15.95
CA THR A 105 -8.12 0.11 -15.02
C THR A 105 -8.02 -0.33 -13.56
N LEU A 106 -7.19 0.39 -12.80
CA LEU A 106 -7.14 0.32 -11.35
C LEU A 106 -7.70 1.61 -10.73
N GLN A 107 -8.29 1.48 -9.56
CA GLN A 107 -8.61 2.59 -8.68
C GLN A 107 -7.77 2.46 -7.41
N LEU A 108 -6.96 3.48 -7.12
CA LEU A 108 -6.18 3.55 -5.90
C LEU A 108 -6.85 4.53 -4.94
N GLN A 109 -7.17 4.06 -3.74
CA GLN A 109 -7.60 4.90 -2.62
C GLN A 109 -6.40 5.17 -1.72
N TYR A 110 -6.19 6.43 -1.39
CA TYR A 110 -5.11 6.90 -0.53
C TYR A 110 -5.70 7.74 0.60
N ILE A 111 -5.41 7.39 1.84
CA ILE A 111 -5.84 8.13 3.02
C ILE A 111 -4.61 8.55 3.82
N SER A 112 -4.46 9.86 4.04
CA SER A 112 -3.35 10.43 4.81
C SER A 112 -3.80 11.57 5.70
N ARG A 113 -3.07 11.80 6.78
CA ARG A 113 -3.25 12.97 7.66
C ARG A 113 -2.45 14.19 7.20
N ARG A 114 -1.57 14.03 6.21
CA ARG A 114 -0.65 15.05 5.72
C ARG A 114 -1.17 15.70 4.44
N ARG A 115 -1.43 17.01 4.50
CA ARG A 115 -1.86 17.84 3.35
C ARG A 115 -0.73 18.03 2.36
N GLY A 116 -1.09 18.08 1.06
CA GLY A 116 -0.13 18.36 -0.02
C GLY A 116 0.65 17.15 -0.55
N LEU A 117 0.48 15.95 0.02
CA LEU A 117 1.22 14.74 -0.42
C LEU A 117 0.46 13.89 -1.45
N ASN A 118 -0.69 14.33 -1.94
CA ASN A 118 -1.45 13.60 -2.95
C ASN A 118 -0.73 13.54 -4.31
N ALA A 119 -0.07 14.63 -4.71
CA ALA A 119 0.70 14.64 -5.97
C ALA A 119 1.95 13.75 -5.90
N LEU A 120 2.50 13.50 -4.70
CA LEU A 120 3.61 12.56 -4.50
C LEU A 120 3.26 11.16 -4.99
N VAL A 121 2.03 10.71 -4.74
CA VAL A 121 1.56 9.38 -5.14
C VAL A 121 1.51 9.24 -6.66
N LEU A 122 1.29 10.32 -7.42
CA LEU A 122 1.31 10.28 -8.88
C LEU A 122 2.68 9.81 -9.39
N GLY A 123 3.74 10.48 -8.94
CA GLY A 123 5.12 10.14 -9.33
C GLY A 123 5.55 8.77 -8.83
N LEU A 124 5.22 8.45 -7.56
CA LEU A 124 5.55 7.14 -6.98
C LEU A 124 4.95 5.98 -7.80
N VAL A 125 3.64 6.05 -8.10
CA VAL A 125 2.94 4.97 -8.79
C VAL A 125 3.37 4.89 -10.25
N TYR A 126 3.51 6.04 -10.93
CA TYR A 126 4.03 6.10 -12.30
C TYR A 126 5.40 5.45 -12.41
N ARG A 127 6.35 5.85 -11.55
CA ARG A 127 7.71 5.31 -11.61
C ARG A 127 7.79 3.86 -11.19
N ALA A 128 7.05 3.45 -10.15
CA ALA A 128 7.03 2.07 -9.69
C ALA A 128 6.51 1.12 -10.77
N ALA A 129 5.43 1.49 -11.48
CA ALA A 129 4.91 0.69 -12.59
C ALA A 129 5.97 0.44 -13.67
N ARG A 130 6.73 1.48 -14.02
CA ARG A 130 7.75 1.42 -15.06
C ARG A 130 9.01 0.67 -14.62
N VAL A 131 9.52 0.95 -13.42
CA VAL A 131 10.80 0.38 -12.95
C VAL A 131 10.65 -1.05 -12.43
N LEU A 132 9.58 -1.35 -11.71
CA LEU A 132 9.39 -2.67 -11.10
C LEU A 132 8.72 -3.66 -12.05
N TYR A 133 7.82 -3.18 -12.92
CA TYR A 133 6.96 -4.05 -13.72
C TYR A 133 7.07 -3.81 -15.24
N ASN A 134 7.88 -2.83 -15.68
CA ASN A 134 8.02 -2.45 -17.08
C ASN A 134 6.66 -2.15 -17.76
N ILE A 135 5.80 -1.41 -17.05
CA ILE A 135 4.47 -1.03 -17.50
C ILE A 135 4.39 0.49 -17.64
N GLU A 136 3.92 0.96 -18.79
CA GLU A 136 3.51 2.36 -18.96
C GLU A 136 2.07 2.53 -18.48
N ILE A 137 1.82 3.58 -17.70
CA ILE A 137 0.49 3.87 -17.16
C ILE A 137 0.15 5.34 -17.30
N THR A 138 -1.15 5.63 -17.35
CA THR A 138 -1.67 6.98 -17.07
C THR A 138 -2.32 6.97 -15.70
N ILE A 139 -1.89 7.83 -14.80
CA ILE A 139 -2.50 8.03 -13.48
C ILE A 139 -3.04 9.45 -13.36
N GLY A 140 -4.22 9.60 -12.75
CA GLY A 140 -4.80 10.91 -12.47
C GLY A 140 -5.64 10.92 -11.22
N ILE A 141 -5.66 12.06 -10.53
CA ILE A 141 -6.54 12.30 -9.38
C ILE A 141 -7.96 12.48 -9.90
N THR A 142 -8.89 11.66 -9.38
CA THR A 142 -10.32 11.76 -9.69
C THR A 142 -11.05 12.56 -8.62
N THR A 143 -10.75 12.29 -7.35
CA THR A 143 -11.42 12.93 -6.21
C THR A 143 -10.43 13.18 -5.08
N VAL A 144 -10.56 14.34 -4.43
CA VAL A 144 -9.93 14.63 -3.14
C VAL A 144 -11.04 15.02 -2.17
N THR A 145 -11.10 14.39 -1.01
CA THR A 145 -12.07 14.69 0.03
C THR A 145 -11.36 14.81 1.37
N GLU A 146 -11.69 15.83 2.13
CA GLU A 146 -11.19 16.01 3.49
C GLU A 146 -12.26 15.62 4.50
N TYR A 147 -11.89 14.81 5.49
CA TYR A 147 -12.74 14.42 6.60
C TYR A 147 -12.17 14.99 7.90
N ALA A 148 -12.94 15.85 8.55
CA ALA A 148 -12.61 16.29 9.90
C ALA A 148 -12.83 15.15 10.90
N ARG A 149 -11.82 14.85 11.71
CA ARG A 149 -11.90 14.07 12.94
C ARG A 149 -11.65 15.00 14.13
N ASP A 150 -12.03 14.56 15.33
CA ASP A 150 -11.95 15.36 16.56
C ASP A 150 -10.61 16.06 16.79
N THR A 151 -9.49 15.46 16.34
CA THR A 151 -8.13 15.97 16.54
C THR A 151 -7.28 16.05 15.27
N ALA A 152 -7.82 15.66 14.11
CA ALA A 152 -7.04 15.59 12.86
C ALA A 152 -7.93 15.68 11.62
N THR A 153 -7.36 16.01 10.47
CA THR A 153 -8.04 15.91 9.18
C THR A 153 -7.45 14.76 8.39
N ASP A 154 -8.31 13.87 7.90
CA ASP A 154 -7.92 12.86 6.92
C ASP A 154 -8.20 13.39 5.53
N ILE A 155 -7.29 13.10 4.61
CA ILE A 155 -7.41 13.42 3.19
C ILE A 155 -7.52 12.10 2.47
N HIS A 156 -8.66 11.89 1.85
CA HIS A 156 -8.93 10.74 1.00
C HIS A 156 -8.81 11.17 -0.45
N THR A 157 -7.81 10.64 -1.14
CA THR A 157 -7.61 10.85 -2.57
C THR A 157 -7.91 9.56 -3.33
N ILE A 158 -8.70 9.66 -4.39
CA ILE A 158 -8.98 8.57 -5.31
C ILE A 158 -8.24 8.85 -6.61
N TYR A 159 -7.36 7.93 -7.01
CA TYR A 159 -6.69 7.95 -8.30
C TYR A 159 -7.31 6.93 -9.23
N LYS A 160 -7.35 7.28 -10.51
CA LYS A 160 -7.64 6.35 -11.60
C LYS A 160 -6.33 6.07 -12.33
N ILE A 161 -5.98 4.79 -12.44
CA ILE A 161 -4.79 4.31 -13.16
C ILE A 161 -5.29 3.52 -14.36
N LYS A 162 -4.77 3.85 -15.54
CA LYS A 162 -4.99 3.10 -16.77
C LYS A 162 -3.67 2.51 -17.24
N LEU A 163 -3.66 1.22 -17.49
CA LEU A 163 -2.54 0.48 -18.07
C LEU A 163 -2.50 0.77 -19.58
N ASP A 164 -1.34 1.19 -20.09
CA ASP A 164 -1.15 1.28 -21.54
C ASP A 164 -0.79 -0.11 -22.08
N THR A 165 -1.71 -0.72 -22.83
CA THR A 165 -1.55 -2.07 -23.39
C THR A 165 -0.82 -2.06 -24.73
N ALA A 166 -0.26 -0.93 -25.17
CA ALA A 166 0.63 -0.90 -26.32
C ALA A 166 1.83 -1.83 -26.10
N PRO A 167 2.18 -2.71 -27.07
CA PRO A 167 3.27 -3.66 -26.90
C PRO A 167 4.60 -2.89 -26.72
N PRO A 168 5.34 -3.14 -25.63
CA PRO A 168 6.64 -2.50 -25.44
C PRO A 168 7.58 -2.95 -26.56
N HIS A 169 8.31 -2.01 -27.15
CA HIS A 169 9.36 -2.28 -28.11
C HIS A 169 10.35 -3.30 -27.52
N SER A 170 10.31 -4.53 -28.06
CA SER A 170 11.29 -5.62 -27.95
C SER A 170 12.30 -5.49 -26.81
N SER A 171 11.97 -6.02 -25.63
CA SER A 171 12.95 -6.58 -24.70
C SER A 171 12.29 -7.75 -23.98
N THR A 172 12.94 -8.90 -24.06
CA THR A 172 12.48 -10.20 -23.63
C THR A 172 12.28 -10.26 -22.11
N THR A 173 11.04 -10.19 -21.65
CA THR A 173 10.65 -10.76 -20.35
C THR A 173 9.16 -11.07 -20.36
N GLU A 174 8.82 -12.35 -20.22
CA GLU A 174 7.47 -12.86 -20.05
C GLU A 174 6.86 -12.47 -18.68
N HIS A 175 6.83 -11.17 -18.34
CA HIS A 175 6.16 -10.68 -17.13
C HIS A 175 4.76 -10.11 -17.40
N PHE A 176 4.36 -10.05 -18.68
CA PHE A 176 2.99 -9.77 -19.12
C PHE A 176 2.21 -11.00 -19.57
N SER A 177 2.67 -12.22 -19.24
CA SER A 177 1.69 -13.29 -19.18
C SER A 177 0.76 -12.93 -18.04
N LYS A 178 -0.49 -12.57 -18.38
CA LYS A 178 -1.66 -12.73 -17.53
C LYS A 178 -1.27 -13.73 -16.46
N SER A 179 -1.22 -13.31 -15.19
CA SER A 179 -1.67 -14.28 -14.22
C SER A 179 -3.07 -14.56 -14.73
N LYS A 180 -3.23 -15.65 -15.49
CA LYS A 180 -4.54 -16.25 -15.65
C LYS A 180 -5.08 -16.13 -14.25
N LYS A 181 -6.32 -15.69 -14.10
CA LYS A 181 -7.10 -16.29 -13.03
C LYS A 181 -7.03 -17.80 -13.28
N LYS A 182 -5.92 -18.46 -12.93
CA LYS A 182 -5.97 -19.61 -12.10
C LYS A 182 -6.73 -19.04 -10.94
N ASP A 183 -8.04 -19.27 -11.00
CA ASP A 183 -8.79 -19.44 -9.80
C ASP A 183 -7.83 -20.09 -8.80
N HIS A 184 -7.35 -19.30 -7.84
CA HIS A 184 -6.75 -19.86 -6.64
C HIS A 184 -7.85 -20.56 -5.81
N SER A 185 -9.09 -20.57 -6.31
CA SER A 185 -9.93 -21.76 -6.30
C SER A 185 -9.18 -22.93 -6.98
N LEU A 186 -8.22 -23.51 -6.26
CA LEU A 186 -7.75 -24.89 -6.48
C LEU A 186 -8.89 -25.92 -6.26
N ILE A 187 -10.11 -25.43 -6.08
CA ILE A 187 -11.22 -26.08 -5.44
C ILE A 187 -12.48 -25.47 -6.04
N GLU A 188 -13.22 -26.24 -6.84
CA GLU A 188 -14.64 -25.94 -7.09
C GLU A 188 -15.30 -25.76 -5.72
N SER A 189 -15.96 -24.64 -5.49
CA SER A 189 -16.67 -24.35 -4.23
C SER A 189 -17.71 -25.42 -3.86
N ALA A 190 -18.13 -26.24 -4.82
CA ALA A 190 -18.99 -27.40 -4.62
C ALA A 190 -18.28 -28.64 -4.02
N ASN A 191 -16.95 -28.74 -4.09
CA ASN A 191 -16.16 -29.90 -3.66
C ASN A 191 -14.89 -29.48 -2.90
N PHE A 192 -15.05 -28.74 -1.79
CA PHE A 192 -13.90 -28.44 -0.93
C PHE A 192 -13.37 -29.73 -0.26
N PRO A 193 -12.12 -30.16 -0.54
CA PRO A 193 -11.62 -31.47 -0.11
C PRO A 193 -11.34 -31.53 1.40
N VAL A 194 -11.38 -30.40 2.09
CA VAL A 194 -11.08 -30.29 3.52
C VAL A 194 -12.39 -30.06 4.29
N LYS A 195 -12.78 -31.00 5.15
CA LYS A 195 -13.94 -30.77 6.01
C LYS A 195 -13.61 -29.70 7.05
N LEU A 196 -14.64 -29.06 7.61
CA LEU A 196 -14.47 -28.06 8.67
C LEU A 196 -13.63 -28.58 9.85
N ARG A 197 -13.78 -29.86 10.18
CA ARG A 197 -12.98 -30.54 11.20
C ARG A 197 -11.49 -30.57 10.85
N ASP A 198 -11.16 -30.90 9.61
CA ASP A 198 -9.77 -31.00 9.17
C ASP A 198 -9.14 -29.60 9.09
N PHE A 199 -9.89 -28.59 8.64
CA PHE A 199 -9.48 -27.19 8.69
C PHE A 199 -9.18 -26.71 10.13
N ASN A 200 -10.04 -27.09 11.09
CA ASN A 200 -9.85 -26.80 12.51
C ASN A 200 -8.58 -27.39 13.13
N GLN A 201 -8.13 -28.52 12.59
CA GLN A 201 -6.91 -29.17 13.02
C GLN A 201 -5.68 -28.55 12.36
N ILE A 202 -5.78 -28.20 11.08
CA ILE A 202 -4.68 -27.58 10.33
C ILE A 202 -4.42 -26.15 10.83
N PHE A 203 -5.48 -25.40 11.15
CA PHE A 203 -5.40 -24.03 11.62
C PHE A 203 -5.93 -23.92 13.06
N PRO A 204 -5.13 -24.21 14.09
CA PRO A 204 -5.61 -24.18 15.48
C PRO A 204 -5.93 -22.76 16.00
N CYS A 205 -5.37 -21.73 15.36
CA CYS A 205 -5.51 -20.31 15.75
C CYS A 205 -6.17 -19.47 14.66
N HIS A 206 -7.50 -19.60 14.49
CA HIS A 206 -8.28 -18.74 13.60
C HIS A 206 -9.65 -18.40 14.22
N ILE A 207 -10.28 -17.34 13.69
CA ILE A 207 -11.64 -16.91 14.06
C ILE A 207 -12.36 -16.50 12.77
N CYS A 208 -13.59 -16.94 12.59
CA CYS A 208 -14.47 -16.55 11.48
C CYS A 208 -15.70 -15.83 12.03
N PHE A 209 -16.01 -14.66 11.47
CA PHE A 209 -17.17 -13.83 11.83
C PHE A 209 -18.14 -13.73 10.67
N ASP A 210 -19.44 -13.65 10.97
CA ASP A 210 -20.44 -13.19 10.02
C ASP A 210 -20.48 -11.66 9.91
N ARG A 211 -21.43 -11.15 9.10
CA ARG A 211 -21.61 -9.69 8.88
C ARG A 211 -22.10 -8.95 10.14
N ASP A 212 -22.68 -9.66 11.10
CA ASP A 212 -23.16 -9.12 12.36
C ASP A 212 -22.09 -9.24 13.47
N LEU A 213 -20.85 -9.58 13.10
CA LEU A 213 -19.71 -9.80 13.98
C LEU A 213 -19.93 -10.96 14.98
N ILE A 214 -20.79 -11.93 14.63
CA ILE A 214 -21.00 -13.15 15.40
C ILE A 214 -19.97 -14.19 14.96
N ILE A 215 -19.33 -14.86 15.92
CA ILE A 215 -18.35 -15.91 15.64
C ILE A 215 -19.09 -17.16 15.15
N GLU A 216 -18.87 -17.54 13.89
CA GLU A 216 -19.40 -18.77 13.29
C GLU A 216 -18.47 -19.97 13.51
N HIS A 217 -17.16 -19.73 13.54
CA HIS A 217 -16.16 -20.80 13.62
C HIS A 217 -14.86 -20.31 14.27
N VAL A 218 -14.21 -21.17 15.04
CA VAL A 218 -13.00 -20.84 15.80
C VAL A 218 -12.11 -22.07 15.92
N GLY A 219 -10.81 -21.84 15.82
CA GLY A 219 -9.80 -22.89 15.91
C GLY A 219 -9.75 -23.54 17.29
N SER A 220 -9.39 -24.82 17.29
CA SER A 220 -9.40 -25.67 18.49
C SER A 220 -8.54 -25.13 19.64
N PHE A 221 -7.40 -24.50 19.36
CA PHE A 221 -6.55 -23.90 20.38
C PHE A 221 -7.25 -22.70 21.03
N LEU A 222 -7.76 -21.76 20.24
CA LEU A 222 -8.44 -20.57 20.76
C LEU A 222 -9.73 -20.91 21.50
N LEU A 223 -10.47 -21.92 21.03
CA LEU A 223 -11.69 -22.40 21.69
C LEU A 223 -11.41 -22.87 23.11
N ASN A 224 -10.36 -23.69 23.28
CA ASN A 224 -9.99 -24.30 24.54
C ASN A 224 -9.30 -23.31 25.48
N GLU A 225 -8.33 -22.55 24.97
CA GLU A 225 -7.52 -21.63 25.77
C GLU A 225 -8.38 -20.50 26.35
N TYR A 226 -9.35 -19.99 25.59
CA TYR A 226 -10.18 -18.85 26.00
C TYR A 226 -11.60 -19.24 26.47
N ASN A 227 -11.89 -20.54 26.59
CA ASN A 227 -13.20 -21.09 26.99
C ASN A 227 -14.36 -20.41 26.24
N LEU A 228 -14.27 -20.42 24.92
CA LEU A 228 -15.20 -19.66 24.08
C LEU A 228 -16.56 -20.38 23.93
N GLY A 229 -16.65 -21.70 24.19
CA GLY A 229 -17.83 -22.52 23.94
C GLY A 229 -19.16 -22.02 24.54
N ASP A 230 -19.14 -21.26 25.64
CA ASP A 230 -20.35 -20.85 26.38
C ASP A 230 -20.63 -19.34 26.34
N ARG A 231 -19.93 -18.57 25.50
CA ARG A 231 -20.07 -17.10 25.48
C ARG A 231 -21.22 -16.60 24.60
N LYS A 232 -21.96 -15.60 25.10
CA LYS A 232 -22.94 -14.85 24.30
C LYS A 232 -22.21 -14.18 23.12
N GLY A 233 -22.64 -14.48 21.89
CA GLY A 233 -21.99 -14.00 20.65
C GLY A 233 -21.42 -15.10 19.77
N MET A 234 -21.68 -16.37 20.08
CA MET A 234 -21.23 -17.52 19.28
C MET A 234 -22.39 -18.34 18.73
N ARG A 235 -22.25 -18.71 17.45
CA ARG A 235 -23.10 -19.69 16.74
C ARG A 235 -22.19 -20.67 16.01
N LEU A 236 -21.56 -21.56 16.77
CA LEU A 236 -20.69 -22.60 16.22
C LEU A 236 -21.52 -23.60 15.42
N LYS A 237 -21.12 -23.85 14.17
CA LYS A 237 -21.66 -24.90 13.29
C LYS A 237 -20.80 -26.16 13.33
#